data_AF-A0A1F6A1H0-F1
#
_entry.id   AF-A0A1F6A1H0-F1
#
_cell.length_a   1.000
_cell.length_b   1.000
_cell.length_c   1.000
_cell.angle_alpha   90.00
_cell.angle_beta   90.00
_cell.angle_gamma   90.00
#
_symmetry.space_group_name_H-M   'P 1'
#
loop_
_entity.id
_entity.type
_entity.pdbx_description
1 polymer ?
#
loop_
_entity_poly.entity_id
_entity_poly.type
_entity_poly.pdbx_seq_one_letter_code
_entity_poly.pdbx_strand_id
1 'polypeptide(L)'
;MPDTNDICPKCGSSLSEVSQTPTGRKLRRCSQGSWNPETKKTEGCPYVLWLPIEPTPLDEKCPKCSSPLLLQVTRYGKKMKKCSKGGWDKEKRQPTGCDYVEWISGTTERLDEKCPDCGENLVLYTTNSGKKMKKCSTSGWDKEKRLATGCKYVYWLKSGEDRAATGEEFLPPSKPSATD
;
A
#
# COMPACT_ATOMS: atom_id res chain seq x y z
N MET A 1 17.34 0.34 -31.26
CA MET A 1 17.93 -0.91 -30.75
C MET A 1 16.89 -1.52 -29.83
N PRO A 2 16.39 -2.74 -30.05
CA PRO A 2 15.42 -3.34 -29.13
C PRO A 2 16.12 -3.55 -27.78
N ASP A 3 15.49 -3.06 -26.71
CA ASP A 3 16.02 -3.19 -25.36
C ASP A 3 16.25 -4.68 -25.05
N THR A 4 17.41 -5.03 -24.49
CA THR A 4 17.72 -6.39 -23.98
C THR A 4 16.72 -6.91 -22.93
N ASN A 5 15.72 -6.09 -22.57
CA ASN A 5 14.62 -6.40 -21.68
C ASN A 5 13.45 -7.15 -22.33
N ASP A 6 13.52 -7.49 -23.62
CA ASP A 6 12.46 -8.21 -24.34
C ASP A 6 12.63 -9.75 -24.37
N ILE A 7 13.76 -10.24 -23.86
CA ILE A 7 14.11 -11.67 -23.89
C ILE A 7 14.06 -12.24 -22.46
N CYS A 8 13.43 -13.41 -22.32
CA CYS A 8 13.39 -14.15 -21.08
C CYS A 8 14.79 -14.72 -20.76
N PRO A 9 15.41 -14.37 -19.61
CA PRO A 9 16.73 -14.87 -19.24
C PRO A 9 16.73 -16.34 -18.81
N LYS A 10 15.55 -16.97 -18.64
CA LYS A 10 15.44 -18.38 -18.25
C LYS A 10 15.35 -19.34 -19.44
N CYS A 11 14.65 -18.96 -20.51
CA CYS A 11 14.41 -19.83 -21.66
C CYS A 11 14.74 -19.21 -23.02
N GLY A 12 15.18 -17.95 -23.06
CA GLY A 12 15.56 -17.25 -24.30
C GLY A 12 14.38 -16.83 -25.19
N SER A 13 13.14 -17.12 -24.80
CA SER A 13 11.94 -16.73 -25.56
C SER A 13 11.58 -15.26 -25.35
N SER A 14 10.79 -14.69 -26.26
CA SER A 14 10.27 -13.33 -26.12
C SER A 14 9.37 -13.17 -24.88
N LEU A 15 9.32 -11.96 -24.32
CA LEU A 15 8.34 -11.61 -23.30
C LEU A 15 7.03 -11.16 -23.92
N SER A 16 5.93 -11.48 -23.26
CA SER A 16 4.58 -11.03 -23.60
C SER A 16 4.44 -9.51 -23.51
N GLU A 17 3.31 -9.01 -24.00
CA GLU A 17 2.89 -7.63 -23.78
C GLU A 17 2.75 -7.28 -22.28
N VAL A 18 2.72 -5.98 -22.00
CA VAL A 18 2.59 -5.44 -20.64
C VAL A 18 1.19 -5.69 -20.13
N SER A 19 1.07 -6.55 -19.12
CA SER A 19 -0.16 -6.79 -18.37
C SER A 19 -0.17 -6.01 -17.06
N GLN A 20 -1.35 -5.62 -16.57
CA GLN A 20 -1.54 -4.94 -15.29
C GLN A 20 -2.24 -5.85 -14.29
N THR A 21 -1.78 -5.85 -13.04
CA THR A 21 -2.50 -6.48 -11.93
C THR A 21 -3.66 -5.60 -11.47
N PRO A 22 -4.65 -6.13 -10.72
CA PRO A 22 -5.69 -5.31 -10.09
C PRO A 22 -5.14 -4.22 -9.17
N THR A 23 -3.92 -4.39 -8.68
CA THR A 23 -3.19 -3.41 -7.86
C THR A 23 -2.44 -2.35 -8.69
N GLY A 24 -2.61 -2.33 -10.02
CA GLY A 24 -1.99 -1.36 -10.94
C GLY A 24 -0.53 -1.63 -11.27
N ARG A 25 0.02 -2.79 -10.88
CA ARG A 25 1.45 -3.13 -11.14
C ARG A 25 1.57 -3.69 -12.55
N LYS A 26 2.50 -3.13 -13.33
CA LYS A 26 2.81 -3.55 -14.70
C LYS A 26 3.82 -4.69 -14.69
N LEU A 27 3.56 -5.75 -15.46
CA LEU A 27 4.44 -6.90 -15.60
C LEU A 27 4.36 -7.51 -16.99
N ARG A 28 5.43 -8.19 -17.40
CA ARG A 28 5.51 -9.01 -18.61
C ARG A 28 5.83 -10.43 -18.23
N ARG A 29 5.12 -11.40 -18.82
CA ARG A 29 5.38 -12.83 -18.60
C ARG A 29 6.23 -13.35 -19.75
N CYS A 30 6.87 -14.50 -19.57
CA CYS A 30 7.46 -15.21 -20.70
C CYS A 30 6.36 -15.66 -21.67
N SER A 31 6.59 -15.57 -22.98
CA SER A 31 5.64 -16.07 -24.00
C SER A 31 5.38 -17.58 -23.90
N GLN A 32 6.34 -18.34 -23.38
CA GLN A 32 6.20 -19.78 -23.10
C GLN A 32 5.63 -20.08 -21.70
N GLY A 33 5.21 -19.07 -20.95
CA GLY A 33 4.67 -19.20 -19.59
C GLY A 33 3.25 -18.68 -19.50
N SER A 34 2.28 -19.55 -19.20
CA SER A 34 0.89 -19.15 -18.98
C SER A 34 0.51 -19.27 -17.51
N TRP A 35 -0.18 -18.28 -16.98
CA TRP A 35 -0.73 -18.33 -15.62
C TRP A 35 -2.11 -18.99 -15.66
N ASN A 36 -2.25 -20.13 -14.99
CA ASN A 36 -3.53 -20.80 -14.82
C ASN A 36 -4.24 -20.27 -13.56
N PRO A 37 -5.38 -19.57 -13.68
CA PRO A 37 -6.09 -18.98 -12.54
C PRO A 37 -6.75 -20.02 -11.62
N GLU A 38 -7.13 -21.18 -12.14
CA GLU A 38 -7.79 -22.25 -11.37
C GLU A 38 -6.79 -22.93 -10.45
N THR A 39 -5.61 -23.28 -10.98
CA THR A 39 -4.57 -23.98 -10.21
C THR A 39 -3.63 -23.02 -9.47
N LYS A 40 -3.70 -21.71 -9.77
CA LYS A 40 -2.79 -20.66 -9.28
C LYS A 40 -1.31 -21.03 -9.50
N LYS A 41 -1.02 -21.68 -10.63
CA LYS A 41 0.32 -22.09 -11.03
C LYS A 41 0.63 -21.55 -12.44
N THR A 42 1.92 -21.39 -12.71
CA THR A 42 2.40 -21.08 -14.05
C THR A 42 2.75 -22.38 -14.76
N GLU A 43 2.13 -22.61 -15.90
CA GLU A 43 2.46 -23.70 -16.82
C GLU A 43 3.53 -23.21 -17.81
N GLY A 44 4.60 -23.98 -17.99
CA GLY A 44 5.74 -23.58 -18.81
C GLY A 44 6.78 -22.74 -18.05
N CYS A 45 7.25 -21.64 -18.63
CA CYS A 45 8.32 -20.84 -18.03
C CYS A 45 7.79 -19.90 -16.92
N PRO A 46 8.25 -20.01 -15.65
CA PRO A 46 7.75 -19.22 -14.53
C PRO A 46 8.33 -17.79 -14.46
N TYR A 47 9.03 -17.34 -15.51
CA TYR A 47 9.68 -16.03 -15.50
C TYR A 47 8.67 -14.89 -15.65
N VAL A 48 8.79 -13.90 -14.78
CA VAL A 48 7.99 -12.67 -14.80
C VAL A 48 8.90 -11.47 -14.60
N LEU A 49 8.86 -10.54 -15.56
CA LEU A 49 9.51 -9.25 -15.48
C LEU A 49 8.55 -8.22 -14.89
N TRP A 50 8.85 -7.72 -13.70
CA TRP A 50 8.11 -6.63 -13.08
C TRP A 50 8.66 -5.29 -13.56
N LEU A 51 7.81 -4.46 -14.15
CA LEU A 51 8.20 -3.13 -14.61
C LEU A 51 8.24 -2.15 -13.43
N PRO A 52 9.15 -1.16 -13.44
CA PRO A 52 9.20 -0.13 -12.41
C PRO A 52 7.90 0.67 -12.40
N ILE A 53 7.46 1.06 -11.20
CA ILE A 53 6.32 1.95 -11.02
C ILE A 53 6.85 3.37 -11.13
N GLU A 54 6.33 4.14 -12.09
CA GLU A 54 6.70 5.53 -12.25
C GLU A 54 6.13 6.38 -11.10
N PRO A 55 6.93 7.31 -10.55
CA PRO A 55 6.46 8.19 -9.49
C PRO A 55 5.43 9.20 -10.03
N THR A 56 4.36 9.41 -9.27
CA THR A 56 3.31 10.37 -9.64
C THR A 56 3.61 11.74 -9.01
N PRO A 57 3.59 12.86 -9.77
CA PRO A 57 3.78 14.18 -9.18
C PRO A 57 2.63 14.53 -8.22
N LEU A 58 2.96 15.25 -7.15
CA LEU A 58 2.02 15.83 -6.19
C LEU A 58 2.11 17.35 -6.26
N ASP A 59 1.00 18.03 -5.94
CA ASP A 59 0.94 19.50 -5.89
C ASP A 59 1.62 20.09 -4.65
N GLU A 60 1.94 19.25 -3.67
CA GLU A 60 2.65 19.63 -2.45
C GLU A 60 4.14 19.95 -2.74
N LYS A 61 4.65 21.00 -2.09
CA LYS A 61 6.06 21.39 -2.19
C LYS A 61 6.89 20.79 -1.08
N CYS A 62 8.13 20.44 -1.39
CA CYS A 62 9.10 19.95 -0.42
C CYS A 62 9.42 21.04 0.63
N PRO A 63 9.33 20.75 1.93
CA PRO A 63 9.59 21.75 2.98
C PRO A 63 11.07 22.18 3.07
N LYS A 64 12.00 21.39 2.52
CA LYS A 64 13.44 21.71 2.53
C LYS A 64 13.88 22.56 1.34
N CYS A 65 13.29 22.37 0.15
CA CYS A 65 13.83 22.94 -1.09
C CYS A 65 12.76 23.45 -2.07
N SER A 66 11.51 23.56 -1.61
CA SER A 66 10.33 24.09 -2.33
C SER A 66 9.99 23.45 -3.69
N SER A 67 10.73 22.39 -4.07
CA SER A 67 10.54 21.64 -5.31
C SER A 67 9.35 20.68 -5.17
N PRO A 68 8.68 20.29 -6.27
CA PRO A 68 7.49 19.45 -6.20
C PRO A 68 7.80 18.09 -5.56
N LEU A 69 6.87 17.59 -4.75
CA LEU A 69 6.92 16.24 -4.20
C LEU A 69 6.43 15.23 -5.23
N LEU A 70 6.97 14.02 -5.14
CA LEU A 70 6.56 12.88 -5.93
C LEU A 70 6.04 11.80 -4.99
N LEU A 71 4.90 11.21 -5.32
CA LEU A 71 4.39 9.99 -4.73
C LEU A 71 5.09 8.80 -5.37
N GLN A 72 5.90 8.09 -4.58
CA GLN A 72 6.55 6.86 -5.01
C GLN A 72 6.01 5.68 -4.21
N VAL A 73 5.77 4.56 -4.90
CA VAL A 73 5.39 3.30 -4.29
C VAL A 73 6.56 2.33 -4.38
N THR A 74 6.93 1.76 -3.25
CA THR A 74 7.99 0.73 -3.19
C THR A 74 7.50 -0.58 -3.80
N ARG A 75 8.43 -1.50 -4.10
CA ARG A 75 8.10 -2.88 -4.55
C ARG A 75 7.13 -3.64 -3.63
N TYR A 76 7.08 -3.26 -2.35
CA TYR A 76 6.24 -3.87 -1.32
C TYR A 76 4.90 -3.12 -1.13
N GLY A 77 4.60 -2.13 -1.97
CA GLY A 77 3.35 -1.37 -1.89
C GLY A 77 3.34 -0.25 -0.85
N LYS A 78 4.44 -0.03 -0.10
CA LYS A 78 4.55 1.12 0.81
C LYS A 78 4.65 2.40 0.01
N LYS A 79 3.85 3.40 0.36
CA LYS A 79 3.80 4.72 -0.29
C LYS A 79 4.67 5.71 0.49
N MET A 80 5.39 6.55 -0.23
CA MET A 80 6.19 7.63 0.35
C MET A 80 6.15 8.87 -0.55
N LYS A 81 6.23 10.04 0.07
CA LYS A 81 6.47 11.31 -0.62
C LYS A 81 7.98 11.53 -0.64
N LYS A 82 8.55 11.70 -1.82
CA LYS A 82 9.97 12.05 -1.99
C LYS A 82 10.09 13.38 -2.72
N CYS A 83 11.16 14.11 -2.46
CA CYS A 83 11.47 15.28 -3.28
C CYS A 83 11.82 14.86 -4.73
N SER A 84 11.33 15.62 -5.71
CA SER A 84 11.70 15.46 -7.13
C SER A 84 13.20 15.59 -7.38
N LYS A 85 13.87 16.53 -6.70
CA LYS A 85 15.34 16.69 -6.72
C LYS A 85 16.11 15.67 -5.86
N GLY A 86 15.42 14.68 -5.30
CA GLY A 86 16.01 13.66 -4.43
C GLY A 86 16.36 12.39 -5.19
N GLY A 87 17.62 11.98 -5.09
CA GLY A 87 18.19 10.77 -5.66
C GLY A 87 18.87 9.89 -4.62
N TRP A 88 19.16 8.65 -5.02
CA TRP A 88 19.98 7.73 -4.25
C TRP A 88 21.13 7.26 -5.14
N ASP A 89 22.36 7.60 -4.76
CA ASP A 89 23.55 7.09 -5.44
C ASP A 89 23.82 5.67 -4.93
N LYS A 90 23.73 4.68 -5.83
CA LYS A 90 23.91 3.26 -5.50
C LYS A 90 25.35 2.92 -5.18
N GLU A 91 26.31 3.60 -5.79
CA GLU A 91 27.75 3.35 -5.60
C GLU A 91 28.21 3.89 -4.26
N LYS A 92 27.84 5.14 -3.96
CA LYS A 92 28.22 5.81 -2.71
C LYS A 92 27.30 5.49 -1.54
N ARG A 93 26.14 4.88 -1.80
CA ARG A 93 25.07 4.60 -0.82
C ARG A 93 24.68 5.85 -0.03
N GLN A 94 24.56 6.98 -0.72
CA GLN A 94 24.25 8.27 -0.14
C GLN A 94 23.08 8.92 -0.87
N PRO A 95 22.25 9.71 -0.16
CA PRO A 95 21.24 10.53 -0.81
C PRO A 95 21.93 11.61 -1.64
N THR A 96 21.50 11.79 -2.88
CA THR A 96 21.95 12.87 -3.77
C THR A 96 20.86 13.92 -3.89
N GLY A 97 21.23 15.20 -3.75
CA GLY A 97 20.29 16.30 -3.77
C GLY A 97 19.48 16.43 -2.47
N CYS A 98 18.16 16.57 -2.59
CA CYS A 98 17.28 16.72 -1.42
C CYS A 98 16.92 15.35 -0.82
N ASP A 99 17.26 15.15 0.45
CA ASP A 99 17.04 13.93 1.23
C ASP A 99 15.62 13.80 1.81
N TYR A 100 14.71 14.72 1.47
CA TYR A 100 13.36 14.70 2.00
C TYR A 100 12.58 13.46 1.56
N VAL A 101 12.25 12.62 2.53
CA VAL A 101 11.40 11.44 2.38
C VAL A 101 10.43 11.39 3.55
N GLU A 102 9.14 11.30 3.24
CA GLU A 102 8.07 11.16 4.21
C GLU A 102 7.28 9.89 3.89
N TRP A 103 7.24 8.96 4.85
CA TRP A 103 6.47 7.73 4.71
C TRP A 103 5.01 8.02 5.02
N ILE A 104 4.13 7.67 4.09
CA ILE A 104 2.69 7.74 4.34
C ILE A 104 2.33 6.49 5.16
N SER A 105 2.06 6.67 6.45
CA SER A 105 1.55 5.61 7.33
C SER A 105 0.03 5.58 7.36
N GLY A 106 -0.53 4.55 8.00
CA GLY A 106 -1.96 4.50 8.27
C GLY A 106 -2.42 5.59 9.23
N THR A 107 -3.71 5.91 9.19
CA THR A 107 -4.33 6.87 10.13
C THR A 107 -4.76 6.15 11.40
N THR A 108 -4.71 6.87 12.53
CA THR A 108 -5.18 6.38 13.82
C THR A 108 -6.25 7.32 14.36
N GLU A 109 -7.42 6.80 14.67
CA GLU A 109 -8.55 7.52 15.27
C GLU A 109 -8.81 6.94 16.67
N ARG A 110 -9.12 7.79 17.65
CA ARG A 110 -9.44 7.34 19.01
C ARG A 110 -10.90 6.87 19.07
N LEU A 111 -11.17 5.77 19.77
CA LEU A 111 -12.54 5.33 20.10
C LEU A 111 -12.75 5.39 21.61
N ASP A 112 -14.01 5.51 22.00
CA ASP A 112 -14.43 5.44 23.41
C ASP A 112 -14.65 3.99 23.90
N GLU A 113 -14.41 3.00 23.04
CA GLU A 113 -14.48 1.58 23.39
C GLU A 113 -13.30 1.15 24.26
N LYS A 114 -13.55 0.30 25.26
CA LYS A 114 -12.52 -0.22 26.17
C LYS A 114 -11.90 -1.52 25.64
N CYS A 115 -10.60 -1.67 25.85
CA CYS A 115 -9.85 -2.87 25.53
C CYS A 115 -10.22 -4.01 26.50
N PRO A 116 -10.57 -5.21 26.01
CA PRO A 116 -10.96 -6.31 26.88
C PRO A 116 -9.81 -6.85 27.74
N ASP A 117 -8.56 -6.67 27.30
CA ASP A 117 -7.39 -7.24 28.00
C ASP A 117 -6.83 -6.32 29.10
N CYS A 118 -7.00 -5.00 28.98
CA CYS A 118 -6.36 -4.04 29.89
C CYS A 118 -7.26 -2.86 30.32
N GLY A 119 -8.49 -2.74 29.82
CA GLY A 119 -9.43 -1.68 30.20
C GLY A 119 -9.13 -0.28 29.62
N GLU A 120 -8.03 -0.10 28.89
CA GLU A 120 -7.68 1.16 28.25
C GLU A 120 -8.44 1.41 26.95
N ASN A 121 -8.49 2.66 26.47
CA ASN A 121 -9.23 2.99 25.24
C ASN A 121 -8.64 2.29 23.99
N LEU A 122 -9.50 1.89 23.06
CA LEU A 122 -9.11 1.37 21.75
C LEU A 122 -8.87 2.50 20.76
N VAL A 123 -8.07 2.21 19.74
CA VAL A 123 -7.84 3.09 18.59
C VAL A 123 -8.11 2.34 17.30
N LEU A 124 -8.77 3.01 16.35
CA LEU A 124 -9.06 2.51 15.01
C LEU A 124 -7.88 2.88 14.13
N TYR A 125 -7.14 1.88 13.70
CA TYR A 125 -6.03 2.05 12.77
C TYR A 125 -6.48 1.64 11.37
N THR A 126 -6.40 2.57 10.43
CA THR A 126 -6.67 2.31 9.01
C THR A 126 -5.34 2.18 8.27
N THR A 127 -5.07 1.00 7.73
CA THR A 127 -3.86 0.75 6.93
C THR A 127 -3.92 1.46 5.58
N ASN A 128 -2.77 1.62 4.90
CA ASN A 128 -2.69 2.23 3.56
C ASN A 128 -3.50 1.48 2.48
N SER A 129 -3.84 0.20 2.71
CA SER A 129 -4.67 -0.59 1.82
C SER A 129 -6.17 -0.47 2.15
N GLY A 130 -6.54 0.37 3.11
CA GLY A 130 -7.91 0.58 3.56
C GLY A 130 -8.41 -0.44 4.59
N LYS A 131 -7.63 -1.47 4.93
CA LYS A 131 -8.00 -2.42 5.99
C LYS A 131 -7.99 -1.70 7.33
N LYS A 132 -9.04 -1.90 8.13
CA LYS A 132 -9.21 -1.28 9.45
C LYS A 132 -9.00 -2.33 10.55
N MET A 133 -8.38 -1.91 11.64
CA MET A 133 -8.23 -2.72 12.85
C MET A 133 -8.40 -1.88 14.10
N LYS A 134 -9.01 -2.44 15.14
CA LYS A 134 -9.01 -1.88 16.48
C LYS A 134 -7.79 -2.42 17.22
N LYS A 135 -6.95 -1.55 17.75
CA LYS A 135 -5.81 -1.93 18.60
C LYS A 135 -5.87 -1.20 19.92
N CYS A 136 -5.25 -1.73 20.97
CA CYS A 136 -5.17 -1.01 22.22
C CYS A 136 -4.33 0.27 22.07
N SER A 137 -4.75 1.38 22.70
CA SER A 137 -3.98 2.62 22.74
C SER A 137 -2.59 2.46 23.37
N THR A 138 -2.43 1.51 24.30
CA THR A 138 -1.13 1.20 24.93
C THR A 138 -0.23 0.31 24.08
N SER A 139 -0.73 -0.20 22.94
CA SER A 139 0.06 -1.06 22.05
C SER A 139 1.19 -0.26 21.40
N GLY A 140 2.43 -0.67 21.67
CA GLY A 140 3.64 0.01 21.24
C GLY A 140 4.72 -0.92 20.71
N TRP A 141 5.69 -0.33 20.03
CA TRP A 141 6.92 -1.00 19.62
C TRP A 141 8.11 -0.23 20.15
N ASP A 142 8.86 -0.83 21.06
CA ASP A 142 10.13 -0.28 21.52
C ASP A 142 11.20 -0.57 20.45
N LYS A 143 11.66 0.49 19.78
CA LYS A 143 12.64 0.40 18.68
C LYS A 143 14.01 -0.05 19.17
N GLU A 144 14.40 0.29 20.40
CA GLU A 144 15.72 -0.02 20.96
C GLU A 144 15.78 -1.48 21.37
N LYS A 145 14.79 -1.93 22.14
CA LYS A 145 14.71 -3.32 22.61
C LYS A 145 14.17 -4.27 21.55
N ARG A 146 13.54 -3.75 20.48
CA ARG A 146 12.86 -4.51 19.43
C ARG A 146 11.82 -5.47 20.01
N LEU A 147 11.07 -4.98 20.99
CA LEU A 147 10.03 -5.74 21.68
C LEU A 147 8.69 -5.00 21.58
N ALA A 148 7.62 -5.76 21.48
CA ALA A 148 6.26 -5.24 21.60
C ALA A 148 6.03 -4.82 23.07
N THR A 149 5.63 -3.57 23.26
CA THR A 149 5.32 -2.99 24.56
C THR A 149 3.82 -2.77 24.73
N GLY A 150 3.35 -2.84 25.97
CA GLY A 150 1.95 -2.64 26.32
C GLY A 150 1.02 -3.79 25.93
N CYS A 151 -0.26 -3.48 25.78
CA CYS A 151 -1.29 -4.47 25.48
C CYS A 151 -1.20 -4.95 24.03
N LYS A 152 -1.25 -6.27 23.81
CA LYS A 152 -1.13 -6.91 22.49
C LYS A 152 -2.47 -7.05 21.76
N TYR A 153 -3.56 -6.54 22.32
CA TYR A 153 -4.89 -6.64 21.74
C TYR A 153 -4.95 -6.00 20.35
N VAL A 154 -5.31 -6.80 19.36
CA VAL A 154 -5.55 -6.39 17.98
C VAL A 154 -6.76 -7.16 17.44
N TYR A 155 -7.74 -6.42 16.92
CA TYR A 155 -8.93 -6.96 16.29
C TYR A 155 -9.07 -6.40 14.88
N TRP A 156 -9.08 -7.27 13.87
CA TRP A 156 -9.29 -6.88 12.47
C TRP A 156 -10.78 -6.80 12.16
N LEU A 157 -11.23 -5.67 11.65
CA LEU A 157 -12.61 -5.50 11.21
C LEU A 157 -12.81 -6.21 9.87
N LYS A 158 -13.92 -6.93 9.72
CA LYS A 158 -14.33 -7.47 8.41
C LYS A 158 -14.92 -6.34 7.55
N SER A 159 -14.98 -6.59 6.24
CA SER A 159 -15.59 -5.65 5.29
C SER A 159 -17.05 -5.35 5.67
N GLY A 160 -17.36 -4.11 6.05
CA GLY A 160 -18.70 -3.66 6.45
C GLY A 160 -18.96 -3.56 7.96
N GLU A 161 -18.07 -4.09 8.82
CA GLU A 161 -18.18 -3.97 10.30
C GLU A 161 -17.73 -2.59 10.83
N ASP A 162 -17.23 -1.72 9.95
CA ASP A 162 -16.75 -0.38 10.28
C ASP A 162 -17.87 0.67 10.33
N ARG A 163 -19.07 0.31 9.88
CA ARG A 163 -20.29 1.05 10.20
C ARG A 163 -20.61 0.79 11.66
N ALA A 164 -20.01 1.58 12.55
CA ALA A 164 -20.62 1.82 13.85
C ALA A 164 -22.10 2.12 13.59
N ALA A 165 -22.97 1.45 14.33
CA ALA A 165 -24.41 1.59 14.26
C ALA A 165 -24.81 3.06 14.54
N THR A 166 -24.73 3.92 13.54
CA THR A 166 -25.16 5.32 13.62
C THR A 166 -26.67 5.42 13.41
N GLY A 167 -27.47 4.44 13.85
CA GLY A 167 -28.95 4.51 13.86
C GLY A 167 -29.67 4.70 12.52
N GLU A 168 -28.95 5.01 11.43
CA GLU A 168 -29.49 5.28 10.10
C GLU A 168 -30.00 4.02 9.40
N GLU A 169 -29.68 2.84 9.91
CA GLU A 169 -30.21 1.55 9.46
C GLU A 169 -31.70 1.35 9.78
N PHE A 170 -32.27 2.16 10.68
CA PHE A 170 -33.70 2.16 11.00
C PHE A 170 -34.49 3.26 10.30
N LEU A 171 -33.83 4.10 9.48
CA LEU A 171 -34.56 5.07 8.68
C LEU A 171 -35.18 4.34 7.48
N PRO A 172 -36.52 4.32 7.36
CA PRO A 172 -37.14 3.79 6.15
C PRO A 172 -36.64 4.60 4.94
N PRO A 173 -36.44 3.96 3.77
CA PRO A 173 -36.02 4.68 2.57
C PRO A 173 -36.99 5.82 2.31
N SER A 174 -36.45 7.04 2.18
CA SER A 174 -37.24 8.22 1.83
C SER A 174 -37.94 7.94 0.51
N LYS A 175 -39.27 7.80 0.56
CA LYS A 175 -40.10 7.59 -0.64
C LYS A 175 -39.76 8.71 -1.63
N PRO A 176 -39.46 8.40 -2.90
CA PRO A 176 -39.34 9.44 -3.91
C PRO A 176 -40.68 10.15 -4.00
N SER A 177 -40.67 11.46 -3.74
CA SER A 177 -41.80 12.35 -3.99
C SER A 177 -42.18 12.22 -5.46
N ALA A 178 -43.36 11.67 -5.73
CA ALA A 178 -43.99 11.74 -7.03
C ALA A 178 -44.21 13.22 -7.33
N THR A 179 -43.46 13.73 -8.31
CA THR A 179 -43.73 15.03 -8.92
C THR A 179 -44.97 14.85 -9.79
N ASP A 180 -46.00 15.63 -9.50
CA ASP A 180 -47.24 15.79 -10.27
C ASP A 180 -46.95 16.32 -11.69
#